data_AF-A0A523LGR0-F1
#
_entry.id   AF-A0A523LGR0-F1
#
_cell.length_a   1.000
_cell.length_b   1.000
_cell.length_c   1.000
_cell.angle_alpha   90.00
_cell.angle_beta   90.00
_cell.angle_gamma   90.00
#
_symmetry.space_group_name_H-M   'P 1'
#
loop_
_entity.id
_entity.type
_entity.pdbx_description
1 polymer ?
#
loop_
_entity_poly.entity_id
_entity_poly.type
_entity_poly.pdbx_seq_one_letter_code
_entity_poly.pdbx_strand_id
1 'polypeptide(L)'
;MKPAFRSFWLGTGLTILVGIGAAAFAQPLLDDGALVSESAPTGGVFLTPGQRDKARFQKSRGRMELQHRGLELVDSVYQVSTDPARAAILQMHRIERIYREQRDRDGLMTFYRDVLNRTDNLAIRNVAYLKLSALTAHSKDFQGALALLEQGLEENLRRAR
;
A
#
# COMPACT_ATOMS: atom_id res chain seq x y z
N MET A 1 23.65 -19.26 52.09
CA MET A 1 24.38 -20.42 51.51
C MET A 1 24.13 -20.46 50.01
N LYS A 2 25.22 -20.34 49.21
CA LYS A 2 25.51 -20.71 47.80
C LYS A 2 24.40 -20.71 46.69
N PRO A 3 24.75 -20.46 45.41
CA PRO A 3 25.70 -19.46 44.89
C PRO A 3 25.23 -18.72 43.61
N ALA A 4 25.95 -17.64 43.29
CA ALA A 4 25.96 -16.94 42.01
C ALA A 4 26.65 -17.76 40.91
N PHE A 5 26.24 -17.58 39.65
CA PHE A 5 27.00 -18.00 38.47
C PHE A 5 27.18 -16.82 37.50
N ARG A 6 28.45 -16.52 37.22
CA ARG A 6 28.96 -15.63 36.18
C ARG A 6 29.64 -16.49 35.10
N SER A 7 29.42 -16.15 33.83
CA SER A 7 30.32 -16.40 32.68
C SER A 7 29.64 -15.75 31.46
N PHE A 8 30.14 -14.68 30.81
CA PHE A 8 31.44 -14.37 30.20
C PHE A 8 31.78 -15.28 29.00
N TRP A 9 31.60 -14.75 27.78
CA TRP A 9 32.41 -15.07 26.60
C TRP A 9 32.46 -13.85 25.67
N LEU A 10 33.66 -13.30 25.52
CA LEU A 10 34.11 -12.44 24.43
C LEU A 10 34.46 -13.31 23.21
N GLY A 11 34.29 -12.79 22.00
CA GLY A 11 34.93 -13.32 20.79
C GLY A 11 34.57 -12.49 19.57
N THR A 12 35.37 -11.48 19.24
CA THR A 12 36.21 -11.42 18.01
C THR A 12 35.39 -11.58 16.72
N GLY A 13 35.12 -10.53 15.96
CA GLY A 13 36.13 -9.88 15.12
C GLY A 13 36.17 -10.56 13.75
N LEU A 14 35.39 -10.06 12.78
CA LEU A 14 35.55 -10.44 11.37
C LEU A 14 35.42 -9.19 10.50
N THR A 15 36.58 -8.66 10.13
CA THR A 15 36.78 -7.68 9.08
C THR A 15 36.65 -8.40 7.74
N ILE A 16 35.72 -7.98 6.87
CA ILE A 16 35.71 -8.37 5.46
C ILE A 16 36.18 -7.17 4.65
N LEU A 17 37.28 -7.35 3.93
CA LEU A 17 37.87 -6.43 2.96
C LEU A 17 37.77 -7.07 1.56
N VAL A 18 37.73 -6.22 0.54
CA VAL A 18 37.88 -6.48 -0.92
C VAL A 18 36.58 -6.88 -1.64
N GLY A 19 36.20 -6.32 -2.80
CA GLY A 19 36.85 -5.37 -3.73
C GLY A 19 35.81 -4.67 -4.61
N ILE A 20 36.04 -3.41 -5.00
CA ILE A 20 36.58 -2.99 -6.32
C ILE A 20 35.78 -3.57 -7.50
N GLY A 21 34.99 -2.70 -8.13
CA GLY A 21 34.29 -2.96 -9.40
C GLY A 21 33.43 -1.76 -9.82
N ALA A 22 33.95 -0.53 -9.74
CA ALA A 22 33.28 0.64 -10.28
C ALA A 22 33.47 0.66 -11.80
N ALA A 23 32.35 0.57 -12.51
CA ALA A 23 32.24 0.51 -13.95
C ALA A 23 32.93 1.70 -14.63
N ALA A 24 33.71 1.39 -15.66
CA ALA A 24 34.26 2.36 -16.61
C ALA A 24 33.10 3.03 -17.37
N PHE A 25 32.85 4.30 -17.06
CA PHE A 25 32.05 5.18 -17.90
C PHE A 25 32.89 5.60 -19.11
N ALA A 26 32.58 5.04 -20.27
CA ALA A 26 33.07 5.51 -21.57
C ALA A 26 31.97 6.33 -22.26
N GLN A 27 32.28 7.59 -22.57
CA GLN A 27 31.66 8.44 -23.59
C GLN A 27 32.82 9.24 -24.23
N PRO A 28 32.71 9.82 -25.44
CA PRO A 28 31.70 9.68 -26.49
C PRO A 28 32.31 9.27 -27.86
N LEU A 29 31.55 8.61 -28.72
CA LEU A 29 31.87 8.49 -30.15
C LEU A 29 30.62 8.91 -30.92
N LEU A 30 30.53 10.18 -31.29
CA LEU A 30 29.58 10.68 -32.27
C LEU A 30 30.37 10.87 -33.56
N ASP A 31 30.22 9.89 -34.43
CA ASP A 31 30.69 9.92 -35.81
C ASP A 31 29.53 10.33 -36.74
N ASP A 32 29.94 10.84 -37.88
CA ASP A 32 29.25 11.71 -38.80
C ASP A 32 27.98 11.18 -39.46
N GLY A 33 27.15 12.14 -39.86
CA GLY A 33 26.56 12.10 -41.20
C GLY A 33 25.26 11.32 -41.35
N ALA A 34 24.14 11.95 -41.03
CA ALA A 34 22.88 11.71 -41.74
C ALA A 34 22.02 12.98 -41.75
N LEU A 35 22.27 13.84 -42.74
CA LEU A 35 21.30 14.83 -43.18
C LEU A 35 20.11 14.08 -43.81
N VAL A 36 19.12 13.74 -42.98
CA VAL A 36 17.77 13.43 -43.47
C VAL A 36 16.96 14.72 -43.39
N SER A 37 16.79 15.33 -44.56
CA SER A 37 15.79 16.36 -44.81
C SER A 37 14.39 15.74 -44.69
N GLU A 38 13.85 15.70 -43.48
CA GLU A 38 12.44 15.34 -43.26
C GLU A 38 11.59 16.60 -43.43
N SER A 39 10.98 16.70 -44.62
CA SER A 39 9.94 17.68 -44.93
C SER A 39 8.81 17.56 -43.92
N ALA A 40 8.59 18.62 -43.13
CA ALA A 40 7.44 18.73 -42.24
C ALA A 40 6.12 18.54 -43.03
N PRO A 41 5.26 17.57 -42.70
CA PRO A 41 3.89 17.62 -43.17
C PRO A 41 3.20 18.75 -42.40
N THR A 42 3.00 19.87 -43.09
CA THR A 42 2.10 20.96 -42.69
C THR A 42 0.66 20.44 -42.78
N GLY A 43 0.32 19.49 -41.91
CA GLY A 43 -1.00 18.87 -41.80
C GLY A 43 -1.79 19.55 -40.71
N GLY A 44 -2.24 20.78 -40.95
CA GLY A 44 -3.29 21.38 -40.13
C GLY A 44 -4.54 20.52 -40.27
N VAL A 45 -4.83 19.69 -39.26
CA VAL A 45 -6.04 18.85 -39.23
C VAL A 45 -7.25 19.79 -39.17
N PHE A 46 -7.82 20.07 -40.34
CA PHE A 46 -9.03 20.86 -40.46
C PHE A 46 -10.20 20.00 -39.98
N LEU A 47 -10.46 20.02 -38.67
CA LEU A 47 -11.63 19.37 -38.10
C LEU A 47 -12.88 19.98 -38.73
N THR A 48 -13.69 19.15 -39.38
CA THR A 48 -14.99 19.54 -39.92
C THR A 48 -15.90 20.04 -38.77
N PRO A 49 -16.89 20.91 -39.03
CA PRO A 49 -17.76 21.44 -37.98
C PRO A 49 -18.33 20.36 -37.05
N GLY A 50 -18.77 19.22 -37.60
CA GLY A 50 -19.27 18.07 -36.82
C GLY A 50 -18.21 17.32 -36.00
N GLN A 51 -16.92 17.41 -36.35
CA GLN A 51 -15.82 16.85 -35.54
C GLN A 51 -15.44 17.77 -34.38
N ARG A 52 -15.55 19.10 -34.56
CA ARG A 52 -15.34 20.09 -33.48
C ARG A 52 -16.42 19.97 -32.41
N ASP A 53 -17.67 19.70 -32.81
CA ASP A 53 -18.78 19.52 -31.87
C ASP A 53 -18.65 18.24 -31.06
N LYS A 54 -18.22 17.13 -31.67
CA LYS A 54 -17.90 15.89 -30.95
C LYS A 54 -16.75 16.06 -29.95
N ALA A 55 -15.70 16.78 -30.32
CA ALA A 55 -14.59 17.07 -29.42
C ALA A 55 -15.01 17.96 -28.23
N ARG A 56 -15.89 18.95 -28.44
CA ARG A 56 -16.49 19.74 -27.35
C ARG A 56 -17.37 18.88 -26.45
N PHE A 57 -18.23 18.03 -27.00
CA PHE A 57 -19.09 17.14 -26.21
C PHE A 57 -18.31 16.13 -25.38
N GLN A 58 -17.22 15.55 -25.92
CA GLN A 58 -16.34 14.66 -25.17
C GLN A 58 -15.61 15.41 -24.05
N LYS A 59 -15.13 16.64 -24.31
CA LYS A 59 -14.50 17.49 -23.29
C LYS A 59 -15.49 17.92 -22.19
N SER A 60 -16.75 18.18 -22.53
CA SER A 60 -17.83 18.47 -21.58
C SER A 60 -18.21 17.25 -20.74
N ARG A 61 -18.28 16.06 -21.34
CA ARG A 61 -18.49 14.80 -20.62
C ARG A 61 -17.36 14.50 -19.64
N GLY A 62 -16.11 14.62 -20.08
CA GLY A 62 -14.95 14.41 -19.21
C GLY A 62 -14.91 15.38 -18.02
N ARG A 63 -15.39 16.62 -18.19
CA ARG A 63 -15.50 17.59 -17.08
C ARG A 63 -16.65 17.29 -16.12
N MET A 64 -17.79 16.79 -16.59
CA MET A 64 -18.90 16.35 -15.73
C MET A 64 -18.54 15.10 -14.92
N GLU A 65 -17.82 14.15 -15.52
CA GLU A 65 -17.37 12.92 -14.85
C GLU A 65 -16.35 13.20 -13.73
N LEU A 66 -15.50 14.22 -13.92
CA LEU A 66 -14.57 14.71 -12.88
C LEU A 66 -15.30 15.44 -11.74
N GLN A 67 -16.39 16.16 -12.02
CA GLN A 67 -17.19 16.83 -10.99
C GLN A 67 -17.98 15.82 -10.15
N HIS A 68 -18.55 14.78 -10.76
CA HIS A 68 -19.24 13.72 -10.02
C HIS A 68 -18.28 12.92 -9.13
N ARG A 69 -17.09 12.55 -9.64
CA ARG A 69 -16.05 11.91 -8.79
C ARG A 69 -15.53 12.84 -7.69
N GLY A 70 -15.43 14.13 -7.95
CA GLY A 70 -15.01 15.13 -6.95
C GLY A 70 -15.99 15.23 -5.78
N LEU A 71 -17.30 15.25 -6.06
CA LEU A 71 -18.34 15.29 -5.03
C LEU A 71 -18.48 13.96 -4.28
N GLU A 72 -18.37 12.81 -4.97
CA GLU A 72 -18.33 11.50 -4.31
C GLU A 72 -17.14 11.36 -3.34
N LEU A 73 -15.98 11.94 -3.67
CA LEU A 73 -14.83 11.98 -2.77
C LEU A 73 -15.09 12.87 -1.55
N VAL A 74 -15.79 13.99 -1.70
CA VAL A 74 -16.12 14.88 -0.57
C VAL A 74 -17.15 14.22 0.36
N ASP A 75 -18.21 13.62 -0.16
CA ASP A 75 -19.21 12.91 0.66
C ASP A 75 -18.62 11.66 1.33
N SER A 76 -17.74 10.93 0.63
CA SER A 76 -16.95 9.83 1.19
C SER A 76 -16.06 10.29 2.35
N VAL A 77 -15.35 11.41 2.19
CA VAL A 77 -14.48 11.96 3.25
C VAL A 77 -15.31 12.49 4.43
N TYR A 78 -16.47 13.10 4.18
CA TYR A 78 -17.35 13.64 5.22
C TYR A 78 -18.09 12.54 6.01
N GLN A 79 -18.46 11.42 5.38
CA GLN A 79 -19.03 10.27 6.08
C GLN A 79 -17.99 9.45 6.85
N VAL A 80 -16.73 9.46 6.40
CA VAL A 80 -15.62 8.87 7.15
C VAL A 80 -15.26 9.73 8.36
N SER A 81 -15.36 11.06 8.28
CA SER A 81 -14.99 11.95 9.38
C SER A 81 -15.98 11.97 10.55
N THR A 82 -17.24 11.58 10.30
CA THR A 82 -18.30 11.58 11.30
C THR A 82 -18.37 10.29 12.15
N ASP A 83 -17.77 9.19 11.67
CA ASP A 83 -17.65 7.94 12.42
C ASP A 83 -16.17 7.61 12.67
N PRO A 84 -15.67 7.80 13.92
CA PRO A 84 -14.28 7.51 14.27
C PRO A 84 -13.86 6.07 13.96
N ALA A 85 -14.78 5.10 14.02
CA ALA A 85 -14.44 3.72 13.69
C ALA A 85 -14.20 3.53 12.19
N ARG A 86 -15.01 4.18 11.33
CA ARG A 86 -14.78 4.17 9.88
C ARG A 86 -13.49 4.88 9.51
N ALA A 87 -13.20 6.02 10.12
CA ALA A 87 -11.92 6.72 9.95
C ALA A 87 -10.73 5.82 10.31
N ALA A 88 -10.80 5.15 11.47
CA ALA A 88 -9.76 4.23 11.90
C ALA A 88 -9.59 3.05 10.93
N ILE A 89 -10.68 2.43 10.46
CA ILE A 89 -10.62 1.32 9.49
C ILE A 89 -10.00 1.79 8.16
N LEU A 90 -10.35 2.99 7.68
CA LEU A 90 -9.73 3.55 6.48
C LEU A 90 -8.22 3.76 6.67
N GLN A 91 -7.82 4.32 7.82
CA GLN A 91 -6.40 4.50 8.16
C GLN A 91 -5.67 3.15 8.26
N MET A 92 -6.27 2.13 8.88
CA MET A 92 -5.73 0.77 8.93
C MET A 92 -5.49 0.22 7.53
N HIS A 93 -6.41 0.46 6.58
CA HIS A 93 -6.22 0.02 5.19
C HIS A 93 -5.06 0.76 4.49
N ARG A 94 -4.88 2.06 4.77
CA ARG A 94 -3.74 2.81 4.23
C ARG A 94 -2.42 2.32 4.82
N ILE A 95 -2.36 2.08 6.12
CA ILE A 95 -1.18 1.52 6.80
C ILE A 95 -0.86 0.12 6.24
N GLU A 96 -1.86 -0.74 6.05
CA GLU A 96 -1.70 -2.05 5.43
C GLU A 96 -1.02 -1.95 4.05
N ARG A 97 -1.44 -0.98 3.23
CA ARG A 97 -0.86 -0.77 1.90
C ARG A 97 0.64 -0.46 1.99
N ILE A 98 1.05 0.37 2.94
CA ILE A 98 2.45 0.75 3.16
C ILE A 98 3.28 -0.49 3.52
N TYR A 99 2.83 -1.30 4.48
CA TYR A 99 3.54 -2.53 4.83
C TYR A 99 3.64 -3.51 3.65
N ARG A 100 2.56 -3.64 2.85
CA ARG A 100 2.57 -4.49 1.65
C ARG A 100 3.54 -3.97 0.58
N GLU A 101 3.60 -2.67 0.36
CA GLU A 101 4.57 -2.02 -0.54
C GLU A 101 6.01 -2.28 -0.09
N GLN A 102 6.26 -2.29 1.23
CA GLN A 102 7.56 -2.62 1.82
C GLN A 102 7.85 -4.13 1.87
N ARG A 103 6.88 -4.99 1.51
CA ARG A 103 6.93 -6.45 1.70
C ARG A 103 7.16 -6.88 3.16
N ASP A 104 6.88 -5.99 4.12
CA ASP A 104 7.03 -6.26 5.54
C ASP A 104 5.75 -6.87 6.11
N ARG A 105 5.65 -8.19 5.97
CA ARG A 105 4.49 -8.95 6.41
C ARG A 105 4.46 -9.13 7.93
N ASP A 106 5.60 -9.31 8.56
CA ASP A 106 5.69 -9.54 10.00
C ASP A 106 5.35 -8.25 10.77
N GLY A 107 5.80 -7.09 10.27
CA GLY A 107 5.36 -5.79 10.75
C GLY A 107 3.86 -5.58 10.60
N LEU A 108 3.27 -5.99 9.46
CA LEU A 108 1.82 -5.91 9.26
C LEU A 108 1.04 -6.81 10.23
N MET A 109 1.51 -8.04 10.48
CA MET A 109 0.90 -8.93 11.46
C MET A 109 1.00 -8.34 12.87
N THR A 110 2.14 -7.75 13.22
CA THR A 110 2.36 -7.09 14.51
C THR A 110 1.42 -5.89 14.67
N PHE A 111 1.28 -5.06 13.64
CA PHE A 111 0.36 -3.93 13.63
C PHE A 111 -1.08 -4.33 13.95
N TYR A 112 -1.61 -5.38 13.32
CA TYR A 112 -2.99 -5.82 13.59
C TYR A 112 -3.17 -6.44 14.98
N ARG A 113 -2.14 -7.11 15.53
CA ARG A 113 -2.14 -7.55 16.93
C ARG A 113 -2.17 -6.37 17.89
N ASP A 114 -1.39 -5.33 17.62
CA ASP A 114 -1.37 -4.12 18.43
C ASP A 114 -2.71 -3.38 18.39
N VAL A 115 -3.39 -3.36 17.23
CA VAL A 115 -4.76 -2.82 17.13
C VAL A 115 -5.70 -3.57 18.08
N LEU A 116 -5.65 -4.92 18.11
CA LEU A 116 -6.44 -5.73 19.05
C LEU A 116 -6.09 -5.46 20.51
N ASN A 117 -4.88 -5.01 20.84
CA ASN A 117 -4.51 -4.68 22.22
C ASN A 117 -4.94 -3.27 22.64
N ARG A 118 -5.20 -2.37 21.68
CA ARG A 118 -5.38 -0.93 21.93
C ARG A 118 -6.82 -0.43 21.84
N THR A 119 -7.76 -1.26 21.39
CA THR A 119 -9.14 -0.83 21.16
C THR A 119 -10.16 -1.83 21.65
N ASP A 120 -11.24 -1.32 22.24
CA ASP A 120 -12.44 -2.07 22.58
C ASP A 120 -13.56 -1.93 21.55
N ASN A 121 -13.34 -1.13 20.50
CA ASN A 121 -14.34 -0.93 19.46
C ASN A 121 -14.49 -2.20 18.61
N LEU A 122 -15.67 -2.80 18.66
CA LEU A 122 -15.93 -4.10 18.06
C LEU A 122 -15.76 -4.10 16.53
N ALA A 123 -16.12 -3.02 15.84
CA ALA A 123 -15.95 -2.93 14.38
C ALA A 123 -14.46 -2.94 13.99
N ILE A 124 -13.63 -2.18 14.71
CA ILE A 124 -12.18 -2.14 14.48
C ILE A 124 -11.56 -3.52 14.78
N ARG A 125 -11.94 -4.14 15.89
CA ARG A 125 -11.44 -5.46 16.29
C ARG A 125 -11.81 -6.53 15.26
N ASN A 126 -13.04 -6.51 14.74
CA ASN A 126 -13.47 -7.44 13.70
C ASN A 126 -12.63 -7.32 12.43
N VAL A 127 -12.34 -6.08 11.98
CA VAL A 127 -11.43 -5.87 10.85
C VAL A 127 -10.03 -6.41 11.16
N ALA A 128 -9.51 -6.18 12.37
CA ALA A 128 -8.20 -6.67 12.76
C ALA A 128 -8.13 -8.21 12.78
N TYR A 129 -9.13 -8.90 13.35
CA TYR A 129 -9.20 -10.37 13.31
C TYR A 129 -9.25 -10.91 11.89
N LEU A 130 -10.10 -10.34 11.01
CA LEU A 130 -10.21 -10.76 9.61
C LEU A 130 -8.90 -10.57 8.85
N LYS A 131 -8.21 -9.46 9.08
CA LYS A 131 -6.93 -9.18 8.41
C LYS A 131 -5.81 -10.08 8.93
N LEU A 132 -5.75 -10.28 10.24
CA LEU A 132 -4.76 -11.14 10.87
C LEU A 132 -4.96 -12.61 10.48
N SER A 133 -6.20 -13.09 10.36
CA SER A 133 -6.49 -14.45 9.89
C SER A 133 -6.10 -14.64 8.43
N ALA A 134 -6.43 -13.70 7.54
CA ALA A 134 -6.01 -13.75 6.14
C ALA A 134 -4.48 -13.74 5.99
N LEU A 135 -3.81 -12.90 6.78
CA LEU A 135 -2.35 -12.90 6.84
C LEU A 135 -1.82 -14.22 7.39
N THR A 136 -2.43 -14.83 8.39
CA THR A 136 -1.95 -16.11 8.95
C THR A 136 -2.15 -17.26 7.95
N ALA A 137 -3.30 -17.31 7.26
CA ALA A 137 -3.62 -18.30 6.23
C ALA A 137 -2.63 -18.22 5.04
N HIS A 138 -2.18 -17.03 4.67
CA HIS A 138 -1.17 -16.85 3.63
C HIS A 138 0.19 -17.49 4.00
N SER A 139 0.44 -17.80 5.28
CA SER A 139 1.64 -18.54 5.74
C SER A 139 1.41 -20.04 5.69
N LYS A 140 0.28 -20.48 5.12
CA LYS A 140 -0.23 -21.85 5.18
C LYS A 140 -0.56 -22.34 6.59
N ASP A 141 -0.62 -21.42 7.57
CA ASP A 141 -1.11 -21.71 8.91
C ASP A 141 -2.63 -21.53 8.95
N PHE A 142 -3.35 -22.51 8.42
CA PHE A 142 -4.81 -22.47 8.37
C PHE A 142 -5.45 -22.65 9.75
N GLN A 143 -4.80 -23.40 10.64
CA GLN A 143 -5.28 -23.61 12.01
C GLN A 143 -5.19 -22.32 12.82
N GLY A 144 -4.06 -21.60 12.74
CA GLY A 144 -3.93 -20.29 13.36
C GLY A 144 -4.91 -19.26 12.79
N ALA A 145 -5.17 -19.29 11.47
CA ALA A 145 -6.17 -18.44 10.86
C ALA A 145 -7.59 -18.72 11.36
N LEU A 146 -7.96 -20.00 11.51
CA LEU A 146 -9.27 -20.40 12.03
C LEU A 146 -9.43 -19.98 13.50
N ALA A 147 -8.41 -20.22 14.34
CA ALA A 147 -8.43 -19.82 15.73
C ALA A 147 -8.64 -18.30 15.91
N LEU A 148 -8.06 -17.47 15.04
CA LEU A 148 -8.28 -16.02 15.04
C LEU A 148 -9.72 -15.62 14.70
N LEU A 149 -10.35 -16.33 13.76
CA LEU A 149 -11.75 -16.09 13.40
C LEU A 149 -12.70 -16.54 14.52
N GLU A 150 -12.43 -17.71 15.13
CA GLU A 150 -13.18 -18.21 16.28
C GLU A 150 -13.10 -17.26 17.47
N GLN A 151 -11.91 -16.73 17.76
CA GLN A 151 -11.73 -15.73 18.82
C GLN A 151 -12.53 -14.46 18.54
N GLY A 152 -12.52 -13.96 17.30
CA GLY A 152 -13.32 -12.81 16.90
C GLY A 152 -14.82 -13.08 16.99
N LEU A 153 -15.28 -14.27 16.60
CA LEU A 153 -16.68 -14.68 16.71
C LEU A 153 -17.12 -14.76 18.17
N GLU A 154 -16.36 -15.46 19.02
CA GLU A 154 -16.68 -15.59 20.45
C GLU A 154 -16.74 -14.22 21.12
N GLU A 155 -15.83 -13.31 20.77
CA GLU A 155 -15.87 -11.96 21.29
C GLU A 155 -17.15 -11.20 20.88
N ASN A 156 -17.58 -11.31 19.62
CA ASN A 156 -18.84 -10.72 19.16
C ASN A 156 -20.05 -11.32 19.90
N LEU A 157 -20.10 -12.65 20.03
CA LEU A 157 -21.17 -13.36 20.72
C LEU A 157 -21.23 -12.96 22.20
N ARG A 158 -20.09 -12.82 22.87
CA ARG A 158 -20.01 -12.38 24.26
C ARG A 158 -20.54 -10.96 24.47
N ARG A 159 -20.30 -10.06 23.52
CA ARG A 159 -20.76 -8.65 23.61
C ARG A 159 -22.21 -8.44 23.14
N ALA A 160 -22.80 -9.43 22.44
CA ALA A 160 -24.17 -9.38 21.96
C ALA A 160 -25.20 -9.95 22.96
N ARG A 161 -24.74 -10.57 24.04
CA ARG A 161 -25.57 -11.03 25.18
C ARG A 161 -25.80 -9.90 26.17
#